data_AF-A0A7X9BIA3-F1
#
_entry.id   AF-A0A7X9BIA3-F1
#
_cell.length_a   1.000
_cell.length_b   1.000
_cell.length_c   1.000
_cell.angle_alpha   90.00
_cell.angle_beta   90.00
_cell.angle_gamma   90.00
#
_symmetry.space_group_name_H-M   'P 1'
#
loop_
_entity.id
_entity.type
_entity.pdbx_description
1 polymer ?
#
loop_
_entity_poly.entity_id
_entity_poly.type
_entity_poly.pdbx_seq_one_letter_code
_entity_poly.pdbx_strand_id
1 'polypeptide(L)' 'MPKAYENAGVSVEAGYEVVKRIKSHVARTERPGVVGGIGGFGGLFDLASLGYREPVLISGTDGVGTKLVVAKMAGKHDTI' A
#
# COMPACT_ATOMS: atom_id res chain seq x y z
N MET A 1 21.63 -10.81 13.66
CA MET A 1 20.25 -10.48 13.25
C MET A 1 20.06 -10.40 11.72
N PRO A 2 20.93 -9.75 10.91
CA PRO A 2 20.69 -9.61 9.45
C PRO A 2 20.50 -10.96 8.72
N LYS A 3 21.40 -11.92 8.98
CA LYS A 3 21.36 -13.27 8.39
C LYS A 3 20.06 -14.05 8.65
N ALA A 4 19.40 -13.87 9.79
CA ALA A 4 18.18 -14.61 10.08
C ALA A 4 16.99 -14.12 9.23
N TYR A 5 16.90 -12.80 8.99
CA TYR A 5 15.89 -12.20 8.12
C TYR A 5 16.14 -12.54 6.65
N GLU A 6 17.38 -12.42 6.19
CA GLU A 6 17.76 -12.78 4.83
C GLU A 6 17.53 -14.28 4.55
N ASN A 7 17.91 -15.16 5.49
CA ASN A 7 17.65 -16.59 5.37
C ASN A 7 16.16 -16.95 5.41
N ALA A 8 15.31 -16.11 6.00
CA ALA A 8 13.86 -16.23 5.95
C ALA A 8 13.25 -15.68 4.64
N GLY A 9 14.09 -15.23 3.69
CA GLY A 9 13.68 -14.68 2.41
C GLY A 9 13.30 -13.19 2.44
N VAL A 10 13.61 -12.48 3.54
CA VAL A 10 13.31 -11.06 3.68
C VAL A 10 14.49 -10.22 3.21
N SER A 11 14.25 -9.35 2.21
CA SER A 11 15.19 -8.30 1.82
C SER A 11 14.60 -6.93 2.17
N VAL A 12 15.29 -6.21 3.05
CA VAL A 12 14.90 -4.85 3.46
C VAL A 12 15.13 -3.86 2.32
N GLU A 13 16.22 -4.04 1.58
CA GLU A 13 16.59 -3.24 0.42
C GLU A 13 15.55 -3.34 -0.70
N ALA A 14 15.04 -4.55 -0.96
CA ALA A 14 13.95 -4.75 -1.90
C ALA A 14 12.69 -3.98 -1.46
N GLY A 15 12.40 -3.93 -0.16
CA GLY A 15 11.31 -3.12 0.39
C GLY A 15 11.49 -1.63 0.12
N TYR A 16 12.67 -1.08 0.38
CA TYR A 16 12.96 0.34 0.10
C TYR A 16 12.89 0.68 -1.38
N GLU A 17 13.39 -0.20 -2.24
CA GLU A 17 13.34 0.00 -3.69
C GLU A 17 11.90 0.00 -4.22
N VAL A 18 11.03 -0.88 -3.70
CA VAL A 18 9.60 -0.87 -4.05
C VAL A 18 8.95 0.45 -3.63
N VAL A 19 9.18 0.91 -2.40
CA VAL A 19 8.65 2.19 -1.90
C VAL A 19 9.09 3.33 -2.80
N LYS A 20 10.36 3.37 -3.23
CA LYS A 20 10.89 4.38 -4.13
C LYS A 20 10.18 4.38 -5.49
N ARG A 21 9.95 3.19 -6.08
CA ARG A 21 9.31 3.04 -7.40
C ARG A 21 7.85 3.48 -7.39
N ILE A 22 7.09 3.15 -6.34
CA ILE A 22 5.64 3.42 -6.30
C ILE A 22 5.31 4.83 -5.80
N LYS A 23 6.30 5.58 -5.27
CA LYS A 23 6.08 6.87 -4.59
C LYS A 23 5.29 7.87 -5.43
N SER A 24 5.58 7.98 -6.73
CA SER A 24 4.84 8.89 -7.64
C SER A 24 3.41 8.43 -7.89
N HIS A 25 3.18 7.12 -7.99
CA HIS A 25 1.85 6.56 -8.18
C HIS A 25 0.96 6.77 -6.96
N VAL A 26 1.52 6.61 -5.75
CA VAL A 26 0.80 6.87 -4.49
C VAL A 26 0.53 8.37 -4.28
N ALA A 27 1.51 9.24 -4.58
CA ALA A 27 1.33 10.69 -4.45
C ALA A 27 0.16 11.22 -5.30
N ARG A 28 -0.10 10.61 -6.46
CA ARG A 28 -1.23 10.97 -7.32
C ARG A 28 -2.60 10.74 -6.67
N THR A 29 -2.69 9.92 -5.62
CA THR A 29 -3.93 9.65 -4.89
C THR A 29 -4.05 10.45 -3.59
N GLU A 30 -3.14 11.39 -3.34
CA GLU A 30 -3.17 12.26 -2.16
C GLU A 30 -4.45 13.09 -2.12
N ARG A 31 -5.01 13.26 -0.92
CA ARG A 31 -6.27 13.95 -0.69
C ARG A 31 -6.31 14.57 0.71
N PRO A 32 -7.18 15.56 0.96
CA PRO A 32 -7.38 16.11 2.30
C PRO A 32 -7.59 15.01 3.35
N GLY A 33 -6.97 15.19 4.51
CA GLY A 33 -6.96 14.21 5.61
C GLY A 33 -5.74 13.29 5.59
N VAL A 34 -5.02 13.10 4.48
CA VAL A 34 -3.75 12.33 4.52
C VAL A 34 -2.72 13.05 5.37
N VAL A 35 -2.05 12.32 6.27
CA VAL A 35 -0.96 12.86 7.11
C VAL A 35 0.35 12.14 6.78
N GLY A 36 1.31 12.85 6.21
CA GLY A 36 2.62 12.32 5.84
C GLY A 36 2.63 11.57 4.50
N GLY A 37 3.45 10.52 4.39
CA GLY A 37 3.60 9.74 3.17
C GLY A 37 4.05 8.30 3.43
N ILE A 38 4.31 7.54 2.36
CA ILE A 38 4.72 6.13 2.47
C ILE A 38 6.17 5.98 2.95
N GLY A 39 6.45 4.90 3.69
CA GLY A 39 7.77 4.55 4.22
C GLY A 39 7.89 4.59 5.75
N GLY A 40 6.86 5.09 6.45
CA GLY A 40 6.70 4.94 7.89
C GLY A 40 6.06 3.59 8.29
N PHE A 41 5.89 3.37 9.59
CA PHE A 41 5.29 2.14 10.13
C PHE A 41 3.82 1.96 9.73
N GLY A 42 3.06 3.05 9.64
CA GLY A 42 1.64 3.03 9.27
C GLY A 42 1.22 4.33 8.58
N GLY A 43 0.15 4.24 7.77
CA GLY A 43 -0.49 5.39 7.17
C GLY A 43 -1.44 6.08 8.16
N LEU A 44 -1.53 7.41 8.08
CA LEU A 44 -2.35 8.22 8.95
C LEU A 44 -3.38 9.02 8.13
N PHE A 45 -4.59 9.15 8.67
CA PHE A 45 -5.67 9.91 8.06
C PHE A 45 -6.47 10.70 9.11
N ASP A 46 -6.42 12.02 9.03
CA ASP A 46 -7.10 12.95 9.93
C ASP A 46 -8.53 13.25 9.44
N LEU A 47 -9.51 12.61 10.09
CA LEU A 47 -10.93 12.83 9.85
C LEU A 47 -11.44 14.17 10.41
N ALA A 48 -10.78 14.72 11.44
CA ALA A 48 -11.20 15.97 12.06
C ALA A 48 -11.03 17.15 11.09
N SER A 49 -9.97 17.11 10.28
CA SER A 49 -9.74 18.10 9.21
C SER A 49 -10.84 18.16 8.14
N LEU A 50 -11.69 17.12 8.06
CA LEU A 50 -12.73 16.98 7.03
C LEU A 50 -14.12 17.46 7.47
N GLY A 51 -14.27 17.87 8.74
CA GLY A 51 -15.53 18.43 9.24
C GLY A 51 -16.66 17.43 9.44
N TYR A 52 -16.37 16.12 9.52
CA TYR A 52 -17.38 15.12 9.85
C TYR A 52 -17.82 15.24 11.31
N ARG A 53 -19.14 15.17 11.54
CA ARG A 53 -19.73 15.07 12.87
C ARG A 53 -20.14 13.63 13.13
N GLU A 54 -19.64 13.06 14.23
CA GLU A 54 -19.99 11.71 14.71
C GLU A 54 -19.89 10.63 13.60
N PRO A 55 -18.71 10.50 12.92
CA PRO A 55 -18.58 9.61 11.78
C PRO A 55 -18.63 8.13 12.21
N VAL A 56 -19.25 7.30 11.37
CA VAL A 56 -19.18 5.84 11.45
C VAL A 56 -18.19 5.35 10.40
N LEU A 57 -17.23 4.52 10.83
CA LEU A 57 -16.24 3.91 9.93
C LEU A 57 -16.71 2.54 9.47
N ILE A 58 -16.69 2.32 8.16
CA ILE A 58 -16.93 1.03 7.53
C ILE A 58 -15.64 0.61 6.82
N SER A 59 -15.20 -0.62 7.07
CA SER A 59 -14.07 -1.23 6.38
C SER A 59 -14.48 -2.58 5.80
N GLY A 60 -13.77 -3.00 4.76
CA GLY A 60 -13.96 -4.27 4.08
C GLY A 60 -12.65 -4.75 3.48
N THR A 61 -12.55 -6.05 3.26
CA THR A 61 -11.41 -6.71 2.62
C THR A 61 -11.94 -7.66 1.57
N ASP A 62 -11.32 -7.66 0.39
CA ASP A 62 -11.72 -8.52 -0.73
C ASP A 62 -10.49 -8.98 -1.52
N GLY A 63 -10.58 -10.16 -2.13
CA GLY A 63 -9.53 -10.76 -2.92
C GLY A 63 -9.86 -10.71 -4.42
N VAL A 64 -8.83 -10.54 -5.26
CA VAL A 64 -8.99 -10.52 -6.73
C VAL A 64 -9.40 -11.89 -7.28
N GLY A 65 -9.08 -12.98 -6.57
CA GLY A 65 -9.43 -14.34 -6.95
C GLY A 65 -8.63 -14.88 -8.14
N THR A 66 -9.22 -15.82 -8.88
CA THR A 66 -8.54 -16.54 -9.97
C THR A 66 -8.18 -15.68 -11.18
N LYS A 67 -8.69 -14.44 -11.25
CA LYS A 67 -8.27 -13.45 -12.27
C LYS A 67 -6.75 -13.19 -12.22
N LEU A 68 -6.10 -13.36 -11.07
CA LEU A 68 -4.64 -13.27 -10.94
C LEU A 68 -3.90 -14.30 -11.80
N VAL A 69 -4.48 -15.49 -12.01
CA VAL A 69 -3.88 -16.53 -12.88
C VAL A 69 -3.86 -16.04 -14.33
N VAL A 70 -4.95 -15.43 -14.79
CA VAL A 70 -5.06 -14.87 -16.15
C VAL A 70 -4.07 -13.72 -16.34
N ALA A 71 -3.97 -12.79 -15.38
CA ALA A 71 -3.02 -11.69 -15.42
C ALA A 71 -1.56 -12.18 -15.53
N LYS A 72 -1.21 -13.21 -14.75
CA LYS A 72 0.12 -13.85 -14.79
C LYS A 72 0.39 -14.52 -16.13
N MET A 73 -0.58 -15.28 -16.68
CA MET A 73 -0.45 -15.92 -17.98
C MET A 73 -0.29 -14.90 -19.11
N ALA A 74 -0.98 -13.76 -19.02
CA ALA A 74 -0.90 -12.68 -20.00
C ALA A 74 0.34 -11.78 -19.82
N GLY A 75 1.09 -11.92 -18.72
CA GLY A 75 2.19 -11.02 -18.36
C GLY A 75 1.74 -9.57 -18.10
N LYS A 76 0.45 -9.32 -17.87
CA LYS A 76 -0.15 -7.98 -17.77
C LYS A 76 -0.77 -7.76 -16.40
N HIS A 77 -0.26 -6.77 -15.67
CA HIS A 77 -0.56 -6.55 -14.25
C HIS A 77 -1.06 -5.12 -13.93
N ASP A 78 -1.18 -4.25 -14.92
CA ASP A 78 -1.53 -2.82 -14.79
C ASP A 78 -3.05 -2.54 -14.67
N THR A 79 -3.86 -3.59 -14.66
CA THR A 79 -5.34 -3.52 -14.66
C THR A 79 -6.00 -4.41 -13.60
N ILE A 80 -5.19 -5.00 -12.72
CA ILE A 80 -5.64 -5.85 -11.59
C ILE A 80 -5.37 -5.17 -10.26
#